data_AF-A0A7S2KPC1-F1
#
_entry.id   AF-A0A7S2KPC1-F1
#
_cell.length_a   1.000
_cell.length_b   1.000
_cell.length_c   1.000
_cell.angle_alpha   90.00
_cell.angle_beta   90.00
_cell.angle_gamma   90.00
#
_symmetry.space_group_name_H-M   'P 1'
#
loop_
_entity.id
_entity.type
_entity.pdbx_description
1 polymer ?
#
loop_
_entity_poly.entity_id
_entity_poly.type
_entity_poly.pdbx_seq_one_letter_code
_entity_poly.pdbx_strand_id
1 'polypeptide(L)'
;GLAAANASSEVICNFFAGGKYTDYSAGMAVEPGVAYRGLRFSYRSFEKFPTFPTPTADGVAWACAKACNDHPKCKTYTALTHRDGPTAFSGYCFLHEHRDCDGARPSGQDFFSAVCRQETEPC
;
A
#
# COMPACT_ATOMS: atom_id res chain seq x y z
N GLY A 1 -2.74 -37.89 -15.15
CA GLY A 1 -1.69 -36.87 -15.26
C GLY A 1 -2.12 -35.67 -14.47
N LEU A 2 -1.34 -35.30 -13.44
CA LEU A 2 -1.64 -34.17 -12.57
C LEU A 2 -1.52 -32.86 -13.34
N ALA A 3 -2.63 -32.21 -13.63
CA ALA A 3 -2.62 -30.79 -13.94
C ALA A 3 -2.38 -30.06 -12.62
N ALA A 4 -1.19 -29.48 -12.48
CA ALA A 4 -0.81 -28.66 -11.36
C ALA A 4 -1.86 -27.56 -11.16
N ALA A 5 -2.39 -27.48 -9.94
CA ALA A 5 -3.21 -26.37 -9.50
C ALA A 5 -2.38 -25.09 -9.63
N ASN A 6 -2.63 -24.30 -10.68
CA ASN A 6 -2.24 -22.89 -10.70
C ASN A 6 -3.16 -22.16 -9.72
N ALA A 7 -2.94 -22.38 -8.42
CA ALA A 7 -3.27 -21.39 -7.43
C ALA A 7 -2.36 -20.19 -7.73
N SER A 8 -2.81 -19.33 -8.64
CA SER A 8 -2.42 -17.92 -8.69
C SER A 8 -2.67 -17.42 -7.28
N SER A 9 -1.65 -17.50 -6.45
CA SER A 9 -1.67 -17.06 -5.07
C SER A 9 -1.77 -15.55 -5.18
N GLU A 10 -3.01 -15.06 -5.24
CA GLU A 10 -3.31 -13.65 -5.44
C GLU A 10 -2.66 -12.94 -4.25
N VAL A 11 -1.47 -12.38 -4.47
CA VAL A 11 -0.84 -11.57 -3.44
C VAL A 11 -1.81 -10.42 -3.24
N ILE A 12 -2.36 -10.34 -2.03
CA ILE A 12 -3.20 -9.26 -1.55
C ILE A 12 -2.38 -8.50 -0.52
N CYS A 13 -2.66 -7.21 -0.34
CA CYS A 13 -2.08 -6.48 0.77
C CYS A 13 -2.63 -7.04 2.08
N ASN A 14 -1.80 -7.83 2.78
CA ASN A 14 -2.08 -8.44 4.08
C ASN A 14 -1.94 -7.43 5.22
N PHE A 15 -2.44 -6.22 5.02
CA PHE A 15 -2.48 -5.21 6.06
C PHE A 15 -3.83 -5.30 6.77
N PHE A 16 -3.79 -5.62 8.06
CA PHE A 16 -4.97 -5.74 8.93
C PHE A 16 -5.17 -4.46 9.75
N ALA A 17 -6.37 -4.24 10.30
CA ALA A 17 -6.57 -3.17 11.27
C ALA A 17 -5.73 -3.46 12.53
N GLY A 18 -4.90 -2.51 12.99
CA GLY A 18 -3.86 -2.78 14.00
C GLY A 18 -2.60 -3.44 13.42
N GLY A 19 -2.41 -3.35 12.10
CA GLY A 19 -1.48 -4.17 11.32
C GLY A 19 0.00 -3.93 11.60
N LYS A 20 0.80 -4.97 11.34
CA LYS A 20 2.27 -4.90 11.38
C LYS A 20 2.78 -4.19 10.12
N TYR A 21 3.69 -3.25 10.31
CA TYR A 21 4.47 -2.63 9.24
C TYR A 21 5.96 -2.79 9.51
N THR A 22 6.76 -2.60 8.47
CA THR A 22 8.22 -2.50 8.55
C THR A 22 8.63 -1.04 8.35
N ASP A 23 9.59 -0.53 9.12
CA ASP A 23 10.16 0.79 8.83
C ASP A 23 11.07 0.71 7.60
N TYR A 24 10.74 1.49 6.57
CA TYR A 24 11.50 1.52 5.34
C TYR A 24 12.81 2.29 5.53
N SER A 25 13.88 1.74 4.96
CA SER A 25 15.17 2.43 4.83
C SER A 25 15.57 2.51 3.36
N ALA A 26 16.28 3.56 2.98
CA ALA A 26 16.72 3.75 1.61
C ALA A 26 17.52 2.54 1.10
N GLY A 27 17.16 2.05 -0.09
CA GLY A 27 17.81 0.88 -0.71
C GLY A 27 17.29 -0.48 -0.23
N MET A 28 16.35 -0.51 0.72
CA MET A 28 15.65 -1.74 1.09
C MET A 28 14.80 -2.23 -0.09
N ALA A 29 14.89 -3.53 -0.38
CA ALA A 29 14.02 -4.19 -1.34
C ALA A 29 12.59 -4.25 -0.79
N VAL A 30 11.62 -3.87 -1.62
CA VAL A 30 10.20 -3.87 -1.24
C VAL A 30 9.60 -5.23 -1.61
N GLU A 31 9.06 -5.94 -0.63
CA GLU A 31 8.47 -7.26 -0.81
C GLU A 31 6.94 -7.20 -1.00
N PRO A 32 6.36 -8.01 -1.92
CA PRO A 32 4.91 -8.13 -2.04
C PRO A 32 4.24 -8.57 -0.72
N GLY A 33 3.09 -7.97 -0.40
CA GLY A 33 2.32 -8.25 0.81
C GLY A 33 2.83 -7.58 2.08
N VAL A 34 4.00 -6.93 2.07
CA VAL A 34 4.55 -6.20 3.22
C VAL A 34 4.19 -4.73 3.13
N ALA A 35 3.66 -4.17 4.22
CA ALA A 35 3.47 -2.74 4.36
C ALA A 35 4.68 -2.07 5.03
N TYR A 36 5.07 -0.94 4.48
CA TYR A 36 6.24 -0.18 4.87
C TYR A 36 5.86 1.22 5.33
N ARG A 37 6.29 1.62 6.53
CA ARG A 37 6.21 3.00 7.01
C ARG A 37 7.44 3.77 6.53
N GLY A 38 7.25 5.00 6.05
CA GLY A 38 8.33 5.82 5.47
C GLY A 38 8.68 5.47 4.03
N LEU A 39 7.86 4.65 3.36
CA LEU A 39 7.96 4.40 1.92
C LEU A 39 6.90 5.24 1.19
N ARG A 40 7.23 5.74 0.00
CA ARG A 40 6.27 6.34 -0.93
C ARG A 40 6.51 5.83 -2.35
N PHE A 41 5.43 5.44 -3.00
CA PHE A 41 5.39 5.28 -4.45
C PHE A 41 5.12 6.64 -5.10
N SER A 42 5.97 7.01 -6.06
CA SER A 42 6.13 8.39 -6.52
C SER A 42 5.55 8.68 -7.90
N TYR A 43 5.21 7.65 -8.68
CA TYR A 43 4.63 7.80 -10.00
C TYR A 43 3.10 8.07 -9.93
N ARG A 44 2.49 8.27 -11.10
CA ARG A 44 1.09 8.71 -11.21
C ARG A 44 0.16 7.67 -10.62
N SER A 45 -0.44 8.01 -9.48
CA SER A 45 -1.62 7.31 -8.98
C SER A 45 -2.74 7.45 -10.00
N PHE A 46 -3.35 6.33 -10.40
CA PHE A 46 -4.54 6.37 -11.25
C PHE A 46 -5.77 6.82 -10.45
N GLU A 47 -5.74 6.66 -9.12
CA GLU A 47 -6.81 7.08 -8.24
C GLU A 47 -6.27 7.68 -6.93
N LYS A 48 -6.91 8.76 -6.48
CA LYS A 48 -6.66 9.43 -5.22
C LYS A 48 -7.98 9.75 -4.53
N PHE A 49 -8.12 9.34 -3.27
CA PHE A 49 -9.31 9.64 -2.47
C PHE A 49 -8.96 9.83 -0.98
N PRO A 50 -9.74 10.63 -0.24
CA PRO A 50 -9.56 10.78 1.20
C PRO A 50 -10.07 9.54 1.96
N THR A 51 -9.52 9.27 3.13
CA THR A 51 -10.08 8.29 4.08
C THR A 51 -10.99 8.97 5.10
N PHE A 52 -11.94 8.21 5.64
CA PHE A 52 -12.64 8.63 6.85
C PHE A 52 -11.69 8.64 8.05
N PRO A 53 -11.96 9.47 9.09
CA PRO A 53 -11.15 9.48 10.30
C PRO A 53 -11.10 8.10 10.98
N THR A 54 -9.90 7.68 11.37
CA THR A 54 -9.61 6.47 12.14
C THR A 54 -8.90 6.84 13.46
N PRO A 55 -8.96 6.01 14.51
CA PRO A 55 -8.26 6.30 15.76
C PRO A 55 -6.73 6.30 15.66
N THR A 56 -6.19 5.69 14.60
CA THR A 56 -4.75 5.46 14.43
C THR A 56 -4.30 5.67 12.99
N ALA A 57 -3.02 5.99 12.79
CA ALA A 57 -2.42 6.17 11.46
C ALA A 57 -2.39 4.86 10.64
N ASP A 58 -2.15 3.72 11.28
CA ASP A 58 -2.27 2.41 10.63
C ASP A 58 -3.71 2.08 10.22
N GLY A 59 -4.72 2.65 10.90
CA GLY A 59 -6.11 2.56 10.46
C GLY A 59 -6.33 3.17 9.06
N VAL A 60 -5.66 4.28 8.75
CA VAL A 60 -5.67 4.90 7.42
C VAL A 60 -4.98 4.00 6.40
N ALA A 61 -3.80 3.47 6.73
CA ALA A 61 -3.06 2.55 5.87
C ALA A 61 -3.87 1.28 5.55
N TRP A 62 -4.62 0.76 6.53
CA TRP A 62 -5.55 -0.35 6.35
C TRP A 62 -6.69 -0.02 5.39
N ALA A 63 -7.31 1.15 5.51
CA ALA A 63 -8.36 1.57 4.58
C ALA A 63 -7.85 1.61 3.13
N CYS A 64 -6.63 2.12 2.92
CA CYS A 64 -6.00 2.14 1.59
C CYS A 64 -5.64 0.74 1.08
N ALA A 65 -5.14 -0.14 1.94
CA ALA A 65 -4.85 -1.53 1.59
C ALA A 65 -6.13 -2.26 1.15
N LYS A 66 -7.24 -2.08 1.89
CA LYS A 66 -8.53 -2.65 1.54
C LYS A 66 -9.01 -2.15 0.18
N ALA A 67 -8.97 -0.83 -0.04
CA ALA A 67 -9.40 -0.25 -1.30
C ALA A 67 -8.54 -0.74 -2.49
N CYS A 68 -7.23 -0.91 -2.30
CA CYS A 68 -6.37 -1.48 -3.32
C CYS A 68 -6.72 -2.95 -3.62
N ASN A 69 -6.97 -3.76 -2.59
CA ASN A 69 -7.40 -5.15 -2.77
C ASN A 69 -8.73 -5.23 -3.54
N ASP A 70 -9.68 -4.34 -3.24
CA ASP A 70 -11.00 -4.29 -3.90
C ASP A 70 -10.93 -3.75 -5.34
N HIS A 71 -9.89 -2.97 -5.69
CA HIS A 71 -9.75 -2.36 -7.02
C HIS A 71 -8.91 -3.24 -7.96
N PRO A 72 -9.45 -3.75 -9.09
CA PRO A 72 -8.77 -4.77 -9.91
C PRO A 72 -7.47 -4.29 -10.56
N LYS A 73 -7.34 -2.99 -10.84
CA LYS A 73 -6.12 -2.40 -11.41
C LYS A 73 -5.03 -2.13 -10.38
N CYS A 74 -5.36 -2.12 -9.09
CA CYS A 74 -4.40 -1.69 -8.10
C CYS A 74 -3.31 -2.75 -7.89
N LYS A 75 -2.06 -2.32 -7.97
CA LYS A 75 -0.85 -3.12 -7.74
C LYS A 75 -0.09 -2.65 -6.52
N THR A 76 -0.01 -1.34 -6.30
CA THR A 76 0.59 -0.75 -5.10
C THR A 76 -0.32 0.35 -4.55
N TYR A 77 -0.16 0.68 -3.27
CA TYR A 77 -0.77 1.88 -2.69
C TYR A 77 0.23 2.70 -1.91
N THR A 78 -0.07 3.99 -1.78
CA THR A 78 0.52 4.87 -0.76
C THR A 78 -0.60 5.50 0.04
N ALA A 79 -0.50 5.44 1.35
CA ALA A 79 -1.35 6.13 2.30
C ALA A 79 -0.54 7.27 2.91
N LEU A 80 -1.00 8.50 2.72
CA LEU A 80 -0.52 9.65 3.47
C LEU A 80 -1.45 9.84 4.66
N THR A 81 -0.91 9.85 5.87
CA THR A 81 -1.66 10.02 7.11
C THR A 81 -1.47 11.41 7.68
N HIS A 82 -2.51 11.92 8.32
CA HIS A 82 -2.52 13.20 9.00
C HIS A 82 -3.21 13.02 10.34
N ARG A 83 -2.68 13.65 11.39
CA ARG A 83 -3.30 13.64 12.71
C ARG A 83 -4.37 14.73 12.78
N ASP A 84 -5.61 14.34 12.98
CA ASP A 84 -6.76 15.23 13.19
C ASP A 84 -7.02 15.39 14.68
N GLY A 85 -6.18 16.20 15.33
CA GLY A 85 -6.27 16.44 16.77
C GLY A 85 -5.72 15.29 17.63
N PRO A 86 -6.15 15.15 18.89
CA PRO A 86 -5.48 14.27 19.85
C PRO A 86 -5.77 12.78 19.63
N THR A 87 -6.92 12.43 19.06
CA THR A 87 -7.46 11.05 19.08
C THR A 87 -7.86 10.51 17.70
N ALA A 88 -7.59 11.24 16.62
CA ALA A 88 -7.99 10.83 15.28
C ALA A 88 -6.89 11.08 14.25
N PHE A 89 -6.96 10.29 13.19
CA PHE A 89 -6.13 10.39 12.00
C PHE A 89 -7.03 10.31 10.77
N SER A 90 -6.74 11.10 9.75
CA SER A 90 -7.28 10.90 8.40
C SER A 90 -6.13 10.81 7.42
N GLY A 91 -6.44 10.77 6.14
CA GLY A 91 -5.40 10.71 5.14
C GLY A 91 -5.92 10.66 3.72
N TYR A 92 -4.98 10.40 2.82
CA TYR A 92 -5.24 10.19 1.40
C TYR A 92 -4.65 8.86 0.97
N CYS A 93 -5.45 8.08 0.26
CA CYS A 93 -5.00 6.91 -0.46
C CYS A 93 -4.63 7.31 -1.88
N PHE A 94 -3.51 6.78 -2.36
CA PHE A 94 -3.04 6.86 -3.73
C PHE A 94 -2.89 5.43 -4.23
N LEU A 95 -3.71 5.03 -5.19
CA LEU A 95 -3.64 3.71 -5.80
C LEU A 95 -2.85 3.78 -7.10
N HIS A 96 -1.96 2.81 -7.29
CA HIS A 96 -1.06 2.76 -8.44
C HIS A 96 -1.17 1.43 -9.17
N GLU A 97 -0.97 1.50 -10.48
CA GLU A 97 -1.15 0.38 -11.41
C GLU A 97 0.20 -0.20 -11.87
N HIS A 98 1.32 0.52 -11.68
CA HIS A 98 2.64 0.16 -12.21
C HIS A 98 3.76 0.21 -11.17
N ARG A 99 4.03 -0.91 -10.49
CA ARG A 99 5.00 -0.96 -9.37
C ARG A 99 6.42 -0.58 -9.81
N ASP A 100 6.88 -1.10 -10.94
CA ASP A 100 8.25 -0.95 -11.43
C ASP A 100 8.50 0.49 -11.94
N CYS A 101 7.45 1.16 -12.45
CA CYS A 101 7.47 2.60 -12.74
C CYS A 101 7.43 3.45 -11.46
N ASP A 102 6.74 2.97 -10.42
CA ASP A 102 6.34 3.78 -9.28
C ASP A 102 7.54 4.37 -8.51
N GLY A 103 8.66 3.65 -8.54
CA GLY A 103 9.89 4.00 -7.84
C GLY A 103 9.66 4.05 -6.32
N ALA A 104 10.22 3.09 -5.60
CA ALA A 104 10.22 3.12 -4.14
C ALA A 104 11.16 4.24 -3.65
N ARG A 105 10.62 5.24 -2.95
CA ARG A 105 11.42 6.34 -2.39
C ARG A 105 11.22 6.49 -0.89
N PRO A 106 12.29 6.82 -0.14
CA PRO A 106 12.15 7.19 1.27
C PRO A 106 11.23 8.40 1.41
N SER A 107 10.42 8.39 2.46
CA SER A 107 9.51 9.48 2.81
C SER A 107 9.34 9.59 4.33
N GLY A 108 8.54 10.57 4.77
CA GLY A 108 8.25 10.78 6.19
C GLY A 108 7.47 9.62 6.81
N GLN A 109 7.48 9.55 8.14
CA GLN A 109 6.77 8.49 8.90
C GLN A 109 5.24 8.53 8.73
N ASP A 110 4.72 9.62 8.17
CA ASP A 110 3.30 9.78 7.85
C ASP A 110 2.87 8.97 6.62
N PHE A 111 3.82 8.37 5.90
CA PHE A 111 3.54 7.56 4.71
C PHE A 111 3.59 6.06 5.01
N PHE A 112 2.60 5.34 4.52
CA PHE A 112 2.57 3.88 4.51
C PHE A 112 2.33 3.38 3.08
N SER A 113 3.13 2.44 2.62
CA SER A 113 3.00 1.90 1.27
C SER A 113 3.20 0.40 1.25
N ALA A 114 2.53 -0.29 0.32
CA ALA A 114 2.72 -1.71 0.12
C ALA A 114 2.55 -2.07 -1.36
N VAL A 115 3.22 -3.16 -1.75
CA VAL A 115 2.96 -3.85 -3.02
C VAL A 115 1.90 -4.90 -2.73
N CYS A 116 0.72 -4.76 -3.31
CA CYS A 116 -0.37 -5.71 -3.12
C CYS A 116 -0.25 -6.85 -4.10
N ARG A 117 -0.19 -6.57 -5.40
CA ARG A 117 -0.20 -7.60 -6.45
C ARG A 117 1.11 -7.61 -7.23
N GLN A 118 1.43 -8.77 -7.78
CA GLN A 118 2.54 -8.87 -8.73
C GLN A 118 2.19 -8.06 -10.00
N GLU A 119 3.19 -7.32 -10.46
CA GLU A 119 3.14 -6.69 -11.77
C GLU A 119 3.48 -7.75 -12.82
N THR A 120 2.62 -7.84 -13.84
CA THR A 120 2.72 -8.85 -14.90
C THR A 120 3.17 -8.24 -16.23
N GLU A 121 3.17 -6.91 -16.32
CA GLU A 121 3.56 -6.17 -17.52
C GLU A 121 4.60 -5.12 -17.11
N PRO A 122 5.75 -5.08 -17.79
CA PRO A 122 6.76 -4.06 -17.51
C PRO A 122 6.27 -2.69 -17.96
N CYS A 123 6.82 -1.66 -17.31
CA CYS A 123 6.93 -0.34 -17.89
C CYS A 123 7.88 -0.34 -19.11
#